data_AF-A0A4P5XE58-F1
#
_entry.id   AF-A0A4P5XE58-F1
#
_cell.length_a   1.000
_cell.length_b   1.000
_cell.length_c   1.000
_cell.angle_alpha   90.00
_cell.angle_beta   90.00
_cell.angle_gamma   90.00
#
_symmetry.space_group_name_H-M   'P 1'
#
loop_
_entity.id
_entity.type
_entity.pdbx_description
1 polymer ?
#
loop_
_entity_poly.entity_id
_entity_poly.type
_entity_poly.pdbx_seq_one_letter_code
_entity_poly.pdbx_strand_id
1 'polypeptide(L)'
;MELLARLYGKRIVNVNVNIIAAGVLALIVTAVFMHYFVSWNWHEVLSGWTGFNPKIIITATTFFVDLVADLVVYYVLHWYANHAPSRLEKMAHVEKVPDLVDPDFAKPTFTKESIAASPISPQRLKAAAQGKKREDVTRAFVRDATKVQVERMILGPILYVIALGGQHALLHAHVPVGMATAMGFGAGILTTRILHTIFMIREERANARKLATAVGGTTSLNGEPAKTPKEEVTK
;
A
#
# COMPACT_ATOMS: atom_id res chain seq x y z
N MET A 1 12.24 15.20 17.70
CA MET A 1 12.37 13.91 17.00
C MET A 1 11.27 12.90 17.36
N GLU A 2 10.75 12.87 18.59
CA GLU A 2 9.66 11.95 18.99
C GLU A 2 8.36 12.10 18.18
N LEU A 3 7.99 13.33 17.80
CA LEU A 3 6.78 13.58 17.00
C LEU A 3 6.88 12.98 15.59
N LEU A 4 8.07 13.03 14.98
CA LEU A 4 8.38 12.37 13.71
C LEU A 4 8.37 10.85 13.86
N ALA A 5 8.94 10.30 14.92
CA ALA A 5 8.92 8.87 15.21
C ALA A 5 7.49 8.34 15.48
N ARG A 6 6.66 9.11 16.19
CA ARG A 6 5.24 8.78 16.47
C ARG A 6 4.36 8.88 15.23
N LEU A 7 4.69 9.78 14.30
CA LEU A 7 4.08 9.84 12.97
C LEU A 7 4.56 8.69 12.08
N TYR A 8 5.85 8.34 12.11
CA TYR A 8 6.42 7.20 11.37
C TYR A 8 5.86 5.85 11.84
N GLY A 9 5.52 5.72 13.13
CA GLY A 9 4.86 4.54 13.68
C GLY A 9 3.44 4.32 13.13
N LYS A 10 2.82 5.33 12.51
CA LYS A 10 1.55 5.13 11.80
C LYS A 10 1.84 4.48 10.44
N ARG A 11 1.33 3.27 10.26
CA ARG A 11 1.37 2.46 9.02
C ARG A 11 1.12 3.29 7.74
N ILE A 12 0.27 4.32 7.84
CA ILE A 12 -0.06 5.27 6.77
C ILE A 12 1.16 6.05 6.27
N VAL A 13 2.02 6.55 7.16
CA VAL A 13 3.20 7.34 6.78
C VAL A 13 4.23 6.44 6.10
N ASN A 14 4.45 5.24 6.62
CA ASN A 14 5.39 4.29 6.03
C ASN A 14 4.94 3.86 4.63
N VAL A 15 3.62 3.67 4.43
CA VAL A 15 3.04 3.41 3.11
C VAL A 15 3.28 4.60 2.18
N ASN A 16 2.99 5.84 2.59
CA ASN A 16 3.20 7.02 1.74
C ASN A 16 4.67 7.21 1.34
N VAL A 17 5.59 7.03 2.29
CA VAL A 17 7.04 7.09 2.02
C VAL A 17 7.44 6.02 1.03
N ASN A 18 7.00 4.77 1.21
CA ASN A 18 7.29 3.70 0.24
C ASN A 18 6.74 4.02 -1.15
N ILE A 19 5.59 4.66 -1.25
CA ILE A 19 5.00 5.04 -2.55
C ILE A 19 5.79 6.20 -3.18
N ILE A 20 6.28 7.16 -2.39
CA ILE A 20 7.14 8.24 -2.92
C ILE A 20 8.46 7.64 -3.40
N ALA A 21 9.11 6.83 -2.57
CA ALA A 21 10.36 6.15 -2.91
C ALA A 21 10.21 5.26 -4.13
N ALA A 22 9.12 4.49 -4.22
CA ALA A 22 8.82 3.67 -5.39
C ALA A 22 8.70 4.49 -6.66
N GLY A 23 7.95 5.60 -6.63
CA GLY A 23 7.81 6.47 -7.80
C GLY A 23 9.13 7.11 -8.24
N VAL A 24 9.95 7.58 -7.28
CA VAL A 24 11.28 8.12 -7.61
C VAL A 24 12.19 7.06 -8.23
N LEU A 25 12.19 5.85 -7.66
CA LEU A 25 13.01 4.75 -8.16
C LEU A 25 12.52 4.26 -9.53
N ALA A 26 11.20 4.22 -9.75
CA ALA A 26 10.60 3.88 -11.03
C ALA A 26 10.99 4.90 -12.11
N LEU A 27 10.99 6.20 -11.81
CA LEU A 27 11.45 7.23 -12.76
C LEU A 27 12.91 6.99 -13.22
N ILE A 28 13.79 6.57 -12.31
CA ILE A 28 15.18 6.22 -12.66
C ILE A 28 15.19 5.01 -13.60
N VAL A 29 14.44 3.95 -13.28
CA VAL A 29 14.35 2.75 -14.10
C VAL A 29 13.79 3.07 -15.50
N THR A 30 12.70 3.84 -15.56
CA THR A 30 12.09 4.30 -16.81
C THR A 30 13.07 5.13 -17.64
N ALA A 31 13.79 6.08 -17.02
CA ALA A 31 14.78 6.90 -17.72
C ALA A 31 15.91 6.07 -18.32
N VAL A 32 16.45 5.11 -17.56
CA VAL A 32 17.49 4.19 -18.03
C VAL A 32 16.97 3.32 -19.18
N PHE A 33 15.78 2.74 -19.04
CA PHE A 33 15.17 1.94 -20.10
C PHE A 33 14.96 2.75 -21.38
N MET A 34 14.38 3.94 -21.26
CA MET A 34 14.10 4.80 -22.41
C MET A 34 15.38 5.28 -23.11
N HIS A 35 16.46 5.52 -22.35
CA HIS A 35 17.77 5.83 -22.92
C HIS A 35 18.25 4.69 -23.85
N TYR A 36 18.21 3.45 -23.38
CA TYR A 36 18.58 2.29 -24.20
C TYR A 36 17.63 2.07 -25.38
N PHE A 37 16.32 2.16 -25.15
CA PHE A 37 15.28 1.99 -26.17
C PHE A 37 15.44 2.97 -27.34
N VAL A 38 15.76 4.24 -27.04
CA VAL A 38 16.05 5.25 -28.06
C VAL A 38 17.41 5.01 -28.71
N SER A 39 18.46 4.73 -27.92
CA SER A 39 19.82 4.56 -28.44
C SER A 39 19.96 3.38 -29.43
N TRP A 40 19.14 2.35 -29.26
CA TRP A 40 19.12 1.16 -30.12
C TRP A 40 18.05 1.24 -31.23
N ASN A 41 17.41 2.39 -31.44
CA ASN A 41 16.40 2.61 -32.48
C ASN A 41 15.21 1.63 -32.45
N TRP A 42 14.87 1.06 -31.29
CA TRP A 42 13.70 0.17 -31.16
C TRP A 42 12.39 0.86 -31.53
N HIS A 43 12.31 2.17 -31.31
CA HIS A 43 11.17 2.99 -31.69
C HIS A 43 10.93 3.02 -33.20
N GLU A 44 11.99 2.97 -34.02
CA GLU A 44 11.87 2.91 -35.48
C GLU A 44 11.39 1.54 -35.94
N VAL A 45 11.92 0.46 -35.36
CA VAL A 45 11.50 -0.92 -35.66
C VAL A 45 10.01 -1.11 -35.35
N LEU A 46 9.57 -0.65 -34.18
CA LEU A 46 8.16 -0.69 -33.79
C LEU A 46 7.29 0.21 -34.67
N SER A 47 7.80 1.38 -35.09
CA SER A 47 7.11 2.28 -36.02
C SER A 47 6.89 1.62 -37.38
N GLY A 48 7.93 0.97 -37.94
CA GLY A 48 7.83 0.22 -39.18
C GLY A 48 6.86 -0.95 -39.10
N TRP A 49 6.82 -1.66 -37.96
CA TRP A 49 5.91 -2.79 -37.77
C TRP A 49 4.44 -2.37 -37.58
N THR A 50 4.19 -1.29 -36.83
CA THR A 50 2.82 -0.87 -36.48
C THR A 50 2.23 0.17 -37.43
N GLY A 51 3.06 0.90 -38.18
CA GLY A 51 2.67 2.05 -38.99
C GLY A 51 2.38 3.32 -38.17
N PHE A 52 2.54 3.32 -36.85
CA PHE A 52 2.33 4.52 -36.03
C PHE A 52 3.51 5.46 -36.07
N ASN A 53 3.24 6.75 -35.84
CA ASN A 53 4.28 7.77 -35.73
C ASN A 53 5.25 7.43 -34.58
N PRO A 54 6.57 7.52 -34.77
CA PRO A 54 7.56 7.18 -33.75
C PRO A 54 7.37 7.97 -32.45
N LYS A 55 6.86 9.21 -32.52
CA LYS A 55 6.55 10.02 -31.32
C LYS A 55 5.45 9.41 -30.45
N ILE A 56 4.43 8.84 -31.08
CA ILE A 56 3.34 8.15 -30.39
C ILE A 56 3.89 6.89 -29.71
N ILE A 57 4.74 6.14 -30.41
CA ILE A 57 5.35 4.91 -29.87
C ILE A 57 6.25 5.23 -28.68
N ILE A 58 7.09 6.26 -28.78
CA ILE A 58 7.95 6.69 -27.65
C ILE A 58 7.07 7.09 -26.45
N THR A 59 6.01 7.87 -26.67
CA THR A 59 5.11 8.31 -25.60
C THR A 59 4.37 7.13 -24.96
N ALA A 60 3.80 6.23 -25.77
CA ALA A 60 3.06 5.07 -25.30
C ALA A 60 3.97 4.05 -24.59
N THR A 61 5.19 3.86 -25.10
CA THR A 61 6.18 2.96 -24.47
C THR A 61 6.65 3.54 -23.14
N THR A 62 6.95 4.85 -23.09
CA THR A 62 7.33 5.51 -21.83
C THR A 62 6.23 5.37 -20.78
N PHE A 63 4.98 5.64 -21.17
CA PHE A 63 3.81 5.44 -20.30
C PHE A 63 3.73 4.01 -19.76
N PHE A 64 3.89 3.03 -20.64
CA PHE A 64 3.74 1.63 -20.28
C PHE A 64 4.86 1.16 -19.35
N VAL A 65 6.11 1.53 -19.66
CA VAL A 65 7.27 1.21 -18.85
C VAL A 65 7.17 1.85 -17.47
N ASP A 66 6.75 3.11 -17.39
CA ASP A 66 6.57 3.81 -16.11
C ASP A 66 5.54 3.10 -15.22
N LEU A 67 4.40 2.73 -15.79
CA LEU A 67 3.34 1.99 -15.09
C LEU A 67 3.84 0.62 -14.59
N VAL A 68 4.56 -0.12 -15.42
CA VAL A 68 5.09 -1.44 -15.06
C VAL A 68 6.21 -1.31 -14.01
N ALA A 69 7.11 -0.35 -14.17
CA ALA A 69 8.20 -0.08 -13.23
C ALA A 69 7.65 0.30 -11.86
N ASP A 70 6.67 1.21 -11.79
CA ASP A 70 5.98 1.58 -10.56
C ASP A 70 5.37 0.37 -9.85
N LEU A 71 4.69 -0.50 -10.60
CA LEU A 71 4.08 -1.71 -10.08
C LEU A 71 5.13 -2.66 -9.48
N VAL A 72 6.18 -2.96 -10.27
CA VAL A 72 7.24 -3.91 -9.88
C VAL A 72 8.00 -3.38 -8.67
N VAL A 73 8.44 -2.13 -8.72
CA VAL A 73 9.19 -1.49 -7.64
C VAL A 73 8.36 -1.42 -6.36
N TYR A 74 7.09 -1.03 -6.45
CA TYR A 74 6.19 -1.05 -5.30
C TYR A 74 6.06 -2.45 -4.70
N TYR A 75 5.89 -3.48 -5.53
CA TYR A 75 5.77 -4.86 -5.06
C TYR A 75 7.05 -5.35 -4.39
N VAL A 76 8.21 -5.05 -4.96
CA VAL A 76 9.53 -5.38 -4.40
C VAL A 76 9.75 -4.68 -3.06
N LEU A 77 9.52 -3.36 -2.98
CA LEU A 77 9.66 -2.60 -1.74
C LEU A 77 8.69 -3.08 -0.65
N HIS A 78 7.45 -3.41 -1.04
CA HIS A 78 6.46 -3.92 -0.11
C HIS A 78 6.81 -5.34 0.38
N TRP A 79 7.25 -6.21 -0.52
CA TRP A 79 7.74 -7.54 -0.19
C TRP A 79 8.95 -7.45 0.75
N TYR A 80 9.92 -6.60 0.42
CA TYR A 80 11.11 -6.36 1.22
C TYR A 80 10.74 -5.82 2.60
N ALA A 81 9.85 -4.83 2.70
CA ALA A 81 9.41 -4.30 3.99
C ALA A 81 8.70 -5.35 4.86
N ASN A 82 8.02 -6.33 4.25
CA ASN A 82 7.26 -7.36 4.98
C ASN A 82 8.07 -8.65 5.26
N HIS A 83 9.13 -8.91 4.49
CA HIS A 83 9.98 -10.10 4.63
C HIS A 83 11.38 -9.79 5.15
N ALA A 84 11.82 -8.52 5.18
CA ALA A 84 13.05 -8.15 5.84
C ALA A 84 12.92 -8.58 7.30
N PRO A 85 13.66 -9.62 7.74
CA PRO A 85 13.55 -10.13 9.10
C PRO A 85 13.89 -8.96 10.01
N SER A 86 13.00 -8.65 10.95
CA SER A 86 13.18 -7.66 12.00
C SER A 86 14.37 -8.08 12.87
N ARG A 87 15.60 -7.92 12.35
CA ARG A 87 16.85 -8.21 13.06
C ARG A 87 16.96 -7.37 14.34
N LEU A 88 16.22 -6.25 14.41
CA LEU A 88 16.06 -5.43 15.62
C LEU A 88 15.24 -6.12 16.72
N GLU A 89 14.24 -6.95 16.38
CA GLU A 89 13.42 -7.67 17.36
C GLU A 89 14.20 -8.82 18.02
N LYS A 90 15.17 -9.39 17.28
CA LYS A 90 16.13 -10.36 17.82
C LYS A 90 17.21 -9.73 18.71
N MET A 91 17.50 -8.43 18.56
CA MET A 91 18.46 -7.75 19.44
C MET A 91 17.80 -7.24 20.73
N ALA A 92 16.55 -6.78 20.66
CA ALA A 92 15.80 -6.32 21.84
C ALA A 92 15.43 -7.46 22.82
N HIS A 93 15.33 -8.72 22.35
CA HIS A 93 15.10 -9.88 23.21
C HIS A 93 16.37 -10.51 23.79
N VAL A 94 17.55 -10.21 23.25
CA VAL A 94 18.83 -10.75 23.76
C VAL A 94 19.41 -9.87 24.88
N GLU A 95 19.01 -8.60 24.98
CA GLU A 95 19.54 -7.67 26.00
C GLU A 95 18.80 -7.69 27.36
N LYS A 96 17.64 -8.37 27.47
CA LYS A 96 16.87 -8.43 28.71
C LYS A 96 16.49 -9.85 29.13
N VAL A 97 17.46 -10.69 29.48
CA VAL A 97 17.29 -11.67 30.59
C VAL A 97 18.67 -12.03 31.19
N PRO A 98 19.22 -11.24 32.12
CA PRO A 98 20.07 -11.80 33.18
C PRO A 98 19.14 -12.39 34.26
N ASP A 99 19.05 -13.72 34.28
CA ASP A 99 18.79 -14.59 35.43
C ASP A 99 17.94 -14.04 36.61
N LEU A 100 16.65 -13.79 36.37
CA LEU A 100 15.61 -13.79 37.41
C LEU A 100 14.52 -14.79 37.00
N VAL A 101 14.92 -16.07 36.88
CA VAL A 101 13.98 -17.19 36.80
C VAL A 101 13.57 -17.53 38.23
N ASP A 102 12.48 -16.91 38.66
CA ASP A 102 11.75 -17.33 39.87
C ASP A 102 10.96 -18.60 39.53
N PRO A 103 11.27 -19.78 40.11
CA PRO A 103 10.67 -21.06 39.74
C PRO A 103 9.15 -21.16 40.03
N ASP A 104 8.57 -20.21 40.77
CA ASP A 104 7.14 -20.22 41.13
C ASP A 104 6.21 -19.53 40.11
N PHE A 105 6.74 -18.93 39.03
CA PHE A 105 5.91 -18.27 38.00
C PHE A 105 5.35 -19.23 36.94
N ALA A 106 4.71 -20.32 37.38
CA ALA A 106 4.00 -21.27 36.53
C ALA A 106 2.61 -20.75 36.13
N LYS A 107 2.56 -19.71 35.29
CA LYS A 107 1.47 -19.40 34.33
C LYS A 107 1.81 -18.10 33.59
N PRO A 108 2.09 -18.12 32.28
CA PRO A 108 2.23 -16.90 31.52
C PRO A 108 0.86 -16.21 31.40
N THR A 109 0.59 -15.28 32.31
CA THR A 109 -0.48 -14.30 32.16
C THR A 109 -0.08 -13.37 31.02
N PHE A 110 -0.55 -13.67 29.81
CA PHE A 110 -0.50 -12.74 28.68
C PHE A 110 -1.31 -11.49 29.05
N THR A 111 -0.66 -10.51 29.67
CA THR A 111 -1.27 -9.21 29.96
C THR A 111 -1.58 -8.52 28.63
N LYS A 112 -2.78 -7.93 28.52
CA LYS A 112 -3.28 -7.23 27.31
C LYS A 112 -2.30 -6.15 26.82
N GLU A 113 -1.47 -5.63 27.70
CA GLU A 113 -0.43 -4.64 27.40
C GLU A 113 0.72 -5.21 26.56
N SER A 114 1.14 -6.46 26.80
CA SER A 114 2.19 -7.11 25.99
C SER A 114 1.75 -7.39 24.55
N ILE A 115 0.43 -7.59 24.35
CA ILE A 115 -0.19 -7.79 23.03
C ILE A 115 -0.24 -6.47 22.24
N ALA A 116 -0.35 -5.33 22.92
CA ALA A 116 -0.38 -4.01 22.28
C ALA A 116 1.00 -3.54 21.79
N ALA A 117 2.09 -4.09 22.31
CA ALA A 117 3.46 -3.67 22.02
C ALA A 117 4.14 -4.46 20.88
N SER A 118 3.55 -5.57 20.42
CA SER A 118 4.15 -6.38 19.36
C SER A 118 3.94 -5.73 17.98
N PRO A 119 4.97 -5.65 17.11
CA PRO A 119 4.86 -5.13 15.75
C PRO A 119 4.04 -6.04 14.82
N ILE A 120 3.57 -7.18 15.33
CA ILE A 120 2.62 -8.06 14.66
C ILE A 120 1.37 -7.24 14.35
N SER A 121 1.05 -7.11 13.06
CA SER A 121 -0.09 -6.32 12.61
C SER A 121 -1.36 -6.69 13.41
N PRO A 122 -2.22 -5.73 13.78
CA PRO A 122 -3.45 -6.00 14.53
C PRO A 122 -4.33 -7.09 13.89
N GLN A 123 -4.20 -7.28 12.58
CA GLN A 123 -4.85 -8.35 11.82
C GLN A 123 -4.30 -9.75 12.12
N ARG A 124 -2.98 -9.91 12.29
CA ARG A 124 -2.37 -11.20 12.66
C ARG A 124 -2.73 -11.63 14.07
N LEU A 125 -2.78 -10.69 15.01
CA LEU A 125 -3.28 -10.95 16.37
C LEU A 125 -4.75 -11.33 16.39
N LYS A 126 -5.60 -10.62 15.61
CA LYS A 126 -7.01 -11.00 15.45
C LYS A 126 -7.18 -12.37 14.77
N ALA A 127 -6.38 -12.68 13.75
CA ALA A 127 -6.45 -13.96 13.05
C ALA A 127 -6.02 -15.13 13.95
N ALA A 128 -4.94 -14.94 14.74
CA ALA A 128 -4.48 -15.92 15.72
C ALA A 128 -5.53 -16.14 16.83
N ALA A 129 -6.13 -15.07 17.35
CA ALA A 129 -7.20 -15.15 18.34
C ALA A 129 -8.48 -15.81 17.81
N GLN A 130 -8.72 -15.76 16.50
CA GLN A 130 -9.88 -16.37 15.84
C GLN A 130 -9.63 -17.80 15.34
N GLY A 131 -8.45 -18.39 15.59
CA GLY A 131 -8.11 -19.72 15.09
C GLY A 131 -8.11 -19.83 13.55
N LYS A 132 -8.00 -18.70 12.84
CA LYS A 132 -8.04 -18.69 11.37
C LYS A 132 -6.80 -19.36 10.80
N LYS A 133 -6.99 -20.23 9.81
CA LYS A 133 -5.88 -20.88 9.10
C LYS A 133 -5.03 -19.82 8.40
N ARG A 134 -3.71 -20.06 8.34
CA ARG A 134 -2.71 -19.16 7.73
C ARG A 134 -3.08 -18.76 6.28
N GLU A 135 -3.75 -19.66 5.56
CA GLU A 135 -4.25 -19.45 4.20
C GLU A 135 -5.26 -18.29 4.09
N ASP A 136 -6.13 -18.12 5.08
CA ASP A 136 -7.14 -17.05 5.09
C ASP A 136 -6.49 -15.67 5.20
N VAL A 137 -5.37 -15.58 5.93
CA VAL A 137 -4.61 -14.34 6.09
C VAL A 137 -3.94 -13.95 4.77
N THR A 138 -3.35 -14.92 4.06
CA THR A 138 -2.74 -14.68 2.75
C THR A 138 -3.78 -14.25 1.71
N ARG A 139 -4.95 -14.90 1.66
CA ARG A 139 -6.02 -14.48 0.74
C ARG A 139 -6.54 -13.08 1.03
N ALA A 140 -6.72 -12.73 2.31
CA ALA A 140 -7.12 -11.39 2.70
C ALA A 140 -6.08 -10.34 2.27
N PHE A 141 -4.80 -10.65 2.41
CA PHE A 141 -3.70 -9.79 1.98
C PHE A 141 -3.68 -9.58 0.46
N VAL A 142 -3.76 -10.66 -0.32
CA VAL A 142 -3.78 -10.57 -1.79
C VAL A 142 -4.96 -9.73 -2.26
N ARG A 143 -6.16 -9.95 -1.69
CA ARG A 143 -7.35 -9.17 -2.03
C ARG A 143 -7.17 -7.67 -1.74
N ASP A 144 -6.56 -7.33 -0.60
CA ASP A 144 -6.30 -5.95 -0.20
C ASP A 144 -5.30 -5.28 -1.16
N ALA A 145 -4.21 -5.98 -1.49
CA ALA A 145 -3.21 -5.51 -2.45
C ALA A 145 -3.80 -5.29 -3.86
N THR A 146 -4.58 -6.25 -4.36
CA THR A 146 -5.24 -6.13 -5.67
C THR A 146 -6.23 -4.96 -5.70
N LYS A 147 -6.97 -4.74 -4.61
CA LYS A 147 -7.89 -3.60 -4.51
C LYS A 147 -7.16 -2.27 -4.63
N VAL A 148 -6.08 -2.08 -3.87
CA VAL A 148 -5.25 -0.86 -3.92
C VAL A 148 -4.66 -0.66 -5.32
N GLN A 149 -4.28 -1.74 -6.00
CA GLN A 149 -3.79 -1.67 -7.38
C GLN A 149 -4.87 -1.24 -8.37
N VAL A 150 -6.09 -1.76 -8.26
CA VAL A 150 -7.22 -1.34 -9.11
C VAL A 150 -7.53 0.14 -8.89
N GLU A 151 -7.51 0.60 -7.63
CA GLU A 151 -7.69 2.02 -7.32
C GLU A 151 -6.62 2.88 -8.00
N ARG A 152 -5.34 2.45 -8.00
CA ARG A 152 -4.27 3.14 -8.74
C ARG A 152 -4.45 3.09 -10.25
N MET A 153 -4.88 1.96 -10.79
CA MET A 153 -5.12 1.80 -12.22
C MET A 153 -6.19 2.78 -12.72
N ILE A 154 -7.24 3.01 -11.92
CA ILE A 154 -8.31 3.98 -12.21
C ILE A 154 -7.79 5.43 -12.09
N LEU A 155 -6.86 5.70 -11.17
CA LEU A 155 -6.25 7.03 -11.01
C LEU A 155 -5.26 7.37 -12.13
N GLY A 156 -4.69 6.37 -12.82
CA GLY A 156 -3.74 6.56 -13.92
C GLY A 156 -4.27 7.51 -15.00
N PRO A 157 -5.42 7.25 -15.65
CA PRO A 157 -5.99 8.17 -16.63
C PRO A 157 -6.18 9.61 -16.12
N ILE A 158 -6.57 9.78 -14.86
CA ILE A 158 -6.75 11.11 -14.24
C ILE A 158 -5.40 11.82 -14.12
N LEU A 159 -4.34 11.10 -13.72
CA LEU A 159 -2.98 11.65 -13.68
C LEU A 159 -2.60 12.22 -15.04
N TYR A 160 -2.82 11.46 -16.12
CA TYR A 160 -2.41 11.86 -17.47
C TYR A 160 -3.23 13.01 -18.02
N VAL A 161 -4.53 13.06 -17.75
CA VAL A 161 -5.36 14.22 -18.12
C VAL A 161 -4.83 15.49 -17.48
N ILE A 162 -4.48 15.44 -16.19
CA ILE A 162 -3.94 16.60 -15.46
C ILE A 162 -2.52 16.93 -15.93
N ALA A 163 -1.66 15.93 -16.07
CA ALA A 163 -0.26 16.12 -16.42
C ALA A 163 -0.10 16.66 -17.85
N LEU A 164 -0.72 15.99 -18.84
CA LEU A 164 -0.65 16.40 -20.23
C LEU A 164 -1.48 17.65 -20.50
N GLY A 165 -2.67 17.77 -19.90
CA GLY A 165 -3.49 18.97 -20.01
C GLY A 165 -2.82 20.20 -19.40
N GLY A 166 -2.21 20.04 -18.22
CA GLY A 166 -1.45 21.08 -17.54
C GLY A 166 -0.19 21.48 -18.32
N GLN A 167 0.58 20.50 -18.82
CA GLN A 167 1.72 20.78 -19.69
C GLN A 167 1.28 21.53 -20.95
N HIS A 168 0.23 21.08 -21.63
CA HIS A 168 -0.28 21.73 -22.84
C HIS A 168 -0.73 23.18 -22.56
N ALA A 169 -1.45 23.42 -21.46
CA ALA A 169 -1.86 24.77 -21.06
C ALA A 169 -0.65 25.69 -20.77
N LEU A 170 0.38 25.18 -20.09
CA LEU A 170 1.60 25.94 -19.79
C LEU A 170 2.41 26.24 -21.06
N LEU A 171 2.45 25.33 -22.02
CA LEU A 171 3.09 25.56 -23.32
C LEU A 171 2.39 26.67 -24.11
N HIS A 172 1.05 26.75 -24.07
CA HIS A 172 0.29 27.87 -24.66
C HIS A 172 0.53 29.19 -23.93
N ALA A 173 0.95 29.15 -22.66
CA ALA A 173 1.38 30.32 -21.90
C ALA A 173 2.88 30.66 -22.08
N HIS A 174 3.53 30.09 -23.11
CA HIS A 174 4.96 30.29 -23.41
C HIS A 174 5.93 29.87 -22.29
N VAL A 175 5.51 28.99 -21.39
CA VAL A 175 6.41 28.42 -20.37
C VAL A 175 7.39 27.46 -21.05
N PRO A 176 8.69 27.49 -20.71
CA PRO A 176 9.68 26.57 -21.27
C PRO A 176 9.27 25.10 -21.09
N VAL A 177 9.53 24.26 -22.09
CA VAL A 177 9.07 22.87 -22.15
C VAL A 177 9.42 22.07 -20.89
N GLY A 178 10.65 22.19 -20.40
CA GLY A 178 11.09 21.48 -19.19
C GLY A 178 10.28 21.88 -17.94
N MET A 179 10.00 23.17 -17.77
CA MET A 179 9.19 23.67 -16.65
C MET A 179 7.72 23.28 -16.80
N ALA A 180 7.16 23.34 -18.01
CA ALA A 180 5.80 22.93 -18.29
C ALA A 180 5.57 21.44 -17.97
N THR A 181 6.51 20.58 -18.38
CA THR A 181 6.47 19.14 -18.06
C THR A 181 6.60 18.91 -16.55
N ALA A 182 7.59 19.52 -15.89
CA ALA A 182 7.79 19.35 -14.45
C ALA A 182 6.56 19.79 -13.64
N MET A 183 5.96 20.93 -13.97
CA MET A 183 4.77 21.45 -13.29
C MET A 183 3.52 20.60 -13.60
N GLY A 184 3.31 20.20 -14.85
CA GLY A 184 2.19 19.35 -15.24
C GLY A 184 2.21 18.00 -14.52
N PHE A 185 3.32 17.27 -14.62
CA PHE A 185 3.48 15.98 -13.95
C PHE A 185 3.46 16.13 -12.42
N GLY A 186 4.09 17.17 -11.87
CA GLY A 186 4.02 17.47 -10.43
C GLY A 186 2.60 17.66 -9.94
N ALA A 187 1.77 18.42 -10.67
CA ALA A 187 0.36 18.62 -10.35
C ALA A 187 -0.46 17.32 -10.48
N GLY A 188 -0.21 16.51 -11.52
CA GLY A 188 -0.86 15.20 -11.70
C GLY A 188 -0.56 14.22 -10.58
N ILE A 189 0.71 14.08 -10.21
CA ILE A 189 1.17 13.22 -9.11
C ILE A 189 0.57 13.68 -7.77
N LEU A 190 0.61 14.99 -7.50
CA LEU A 190 0.07 15.52 -6.25
C LEU A 190 -1.44 15.26 -6.14
N THR A 191 -2.19 15.57 -7.20
CA THR A 191 -3.65 15.40 -7.25
C THR A 191 -4.05 13.94 -7.04
N THR A 192 -3.42 13.01 -7.77
CA THR A 192 -3.74 11.59 -7.65
C THR A 192 -3.38 11.01 -6.28
N ARG A 193 -2.30 11.48 -5.65
CA ARG A 193 -1.95 11.10 -4.26
C ARG A 193 -2.96 11.60 -3.25
N ILE A 194 -3.47 12.82 -3.41
CA ILE A 194 -4.53 13.36 -2.55
C ILE A 194 -5.80 12.51 -2.69
N LEU A 195 -6.23 12.21 -3.92
CA LEU A 195 -7.40 11.36 -4.18
C LEU A 195 -7.25 9.96 -3.58
N HIS A 196 -6.10 9.32 -3.80
CA HIS A 196 -5.79 8.01 -3.23
C HIS A 196 -5.85 8.02 -1.69
N THR A 197 -5.29 9.06 -1.06
CA THR A 197 -5.32 9.22 0.40
C THR A 197 -6.75 9.36 0.92
N ILE A 198 -7.58 10.14 0.21
CA ILE A 198 -9.00 10.31 0.56
C ILE A 198 -9.75 8.97 0.46
N PHE A 199 -9.51 8.18 -0.59
CA PHE A 199 -10.13 6.85 -0.74
C PHE A 199 -9.72 5.90 0.37
N MET A 200 -8.44 5.86 0.73
CA MET A 200 -7.95 5.05 1.84
C MET A 200 -8.61 5.42 3.17
N ILE A 201 -8.73 6.72 3.48
CA ILE A 201 -9.41 7.20 4.69
C ILE A 201 -10.90 6.82 4.69
N ARG A 202 -11.57 6.90 3.53
CA ARG A 202 -12.97 6.49 3.40
C ARG A 202 -13.15 5.00 3.64
N GLU A 203 -12.23 4.18 3.14
CA GLU A 203 -12.24 2.73 3.38
C GLU A 203 -12.00 2.39 4.85
N GLU A 204 -11.00 3.02 5.49
CA GLU A 204 -10.75 2.82 6.92
C GLU A 204 -12.00 3.14 7.75
N ARG A 205 -12.69 4.26 7.44
CA ARG A 205 -13.95 4.63 8.09
C ARG A 205 -15.07 3.63 7.82
N ALA A 206 -15.19 3.11 6.60
CA ALA A 206 -16.20 2.12 6.26
C ALA A 206 -15.96 0.78 6.98
N ASN A 207 -14.70 0.34 7.07
CA ASN A 207 -14.31 -0.87 7.79
C ASN A 207 -14.50 -0.73 9.30
N ALA A 208 -14.19 0.45 9.87
CA ALA A 208 -14.45 0.75 11.28
C ALA A 208 -15.95 0.68 11.61
N ARG A 209 -16.83 1.19 10.73
CA ARG A 209 -18.29 1.10 10.88
C ARG A 209 -18.78 -0.34 10.86
N LYS A 210 -18.33 -1.15 9.89
CA LYS A 210 -18.67 -2.58 9.81
C LYS A 210 -18.27 -3.34 11.08
N LEU A 211 -17.08 -3.03 11.62
CA LEU A 211 -16.61 -3.63 12.85
C LEU A 211 -17.46 -3.22 14.06
N ALA A 212 -17.81 -1.92 14.17
CA ALA A 212 -18.68 -1.43 15.23
C ALA A 212 -20.07 -2.09 15.19
N THR A 213 -20.65 -2.29 14.00
CA THR A 213 -21.93 -3.00 13.83
C THR A 213 -21.81 -4.48 14.21
N ALA A 214 -20.73 -5.16 13.83
CA ALA A 214 -20.52 -6.56 14.19
C ALA A 214 -20.38 -6.76 15.71
N VAL A 215 -19.65 -5.85 16.38
CA VAL A 215 -19.48 -5.89 17.85
C VAL A 215 -20.78 -5.49 18.57
N GLY A 216 -21.46 -4.43 18.10
CA GLY A 216 -22.73 -3.98 18.67
C GLY A 216 -23.86 -5.00 18.48
N GLY A 217 -23.86 -5.76 17.39
CA GLY A 217 -24.81 -6.85 17.16
C GLY A 217 -24.61 -8.05 18.08
N THR A 218 -23.38 -8.31 18.54
CA THR A 218 -23.11 -9.32 19.58
C THR A 218 -23.44 -8.85 20.99
N THR A 219 -23.55 -7.54 21.22
CA THR A 219 -23.95 -6.96 22.49
C THR A 219 -25.44 -6.58 22.44
N SER A 220 -26.31 -7.57 22.26
CA SER A 220 -27.74 -7.36 22.51
C SER A 220 -27.93 -6.92 23.96
N LEU A 221 -28.68 -5.83 24.12
CA LEU A 221 -28.76 -4.93 25.27
C LEU A 221 -29.29 -5.52 26.59
N ASN A 222 -29.45 -6.84 26.71
CA ASN A 222 -29.97 -7.47 27.93
C ASN A 222 -28.95 -8.29 28.72
N GLY A 223 -27.72 -8.48 28.23
CA GLY A 223 -26.74 -9.35 28.92
C GLY A 223 -27.17 -10.82 29.01
N GLU A 224 -28.34 -11.20 28.47
CA GLU A 224 -28.72 -12.59 28.29
C GLU A 224 -27.92 -13.16 27.11
N PRO A 225 -27.24 -14.32 27.28
CA PRO A 225 -26.66 -15.03 26.15
C PRO A 225 -27.76 -15.31 25.14
N ALA A 226 -27.50 -15.04 23.86
CA ALA A 226 -28.43 -15.35 22.77
C ALA A 226 -28.91 -16.80 22.96
N LYS A 227 -30.18 -16.97 23.32
CA LYS A 227 -30.79 -18.29 23.50
C LYS A 227 -30.55 -19.04 22.20
N THR A 228 -29.76 -20.12 22.28
CA THR A 228 -29.56 -21.05 21.17
C THR A 228 -30.93 -21.41 20.61
N PRO A 229 -31.13 -21.36 19.29
CA PRO A 229 -32.40 -21.75 18.69
C PRO A 229 -32.74 -23.13 19.23
N LYS A 230 -33.82 -23.21 20.03
CA LYS A 230 -34.33 -24.48 20.51
C LYS A 230 -34.57 -25.29 19.25
N GLU A 231 -33.83 -26.39 19.09
CA GLU A 231 -34.17 -27.44 18.14
C GLU A 231 -35.66 -27.74 18.36
N GLU A 232 -36.45 -27.32 17.39
CA GLU A 232 -37.85 -27.63 17.34
C GLU A 232 -37.91 -29.13 17.04
N VAL A 233 -37.98 -29.91 18.13
CA VAL A 233 -38.20 -31.35 18.11
C VAL A 233 -39.50 -31.59 17.35
N THR A 234 -39.34 -31.87 16.07
CA THR A 234 -40.41 -32.32 15.19
C THR A 234 -40.74 -33.73 15.64
N LYS A 235 -41.97 -33.89 16.14
CA LYS A 235 -42.58 -35.19 16.46
C LYS A 235 -42.91 -35.96 15.19
#